data_AF-A0A4D4J8P9-F1
#
_entry.id   AF-A0A4D4J8P9-F1
#
_cell.length_a   1.000
_cell.length_b   1.000
_cell.length_c   1.000
_cell.angle_alpha   90.00
_cell.angle_beta   90.00
_cell.angle_gamma   90.00
#
_symmetry.space_group_name_H-M   'P 1'
#
loop_
_entity.id
_entity.type
_entity.pdbx_description
1 polymer ?
#
loop_
_entity_poly.entity_id
_entity_poly.type
_entity_poly.pdbx_seq_one_letter_code
_entity_poly.pdbx_strand_id
1 'polypeptide(L)'
;MDPDRSYPQDKFVADHVPFYIAAKSPMLFAVTRGHIDYNGGDDQLVFLGVSLGRIAESDLTWCVSDQNAACDLVSFSREVDQLGGFVDFDLLCQRMWNKTPDDQHRPSRRAAEVLVLDRMPLTLVSHVIAKTRVTLSKAEEALRTVGGTRQYRVERDFYYS
;
A
#
# COMPACT_ATOMS: atom_id res chain seq x y z
N MET A 1 -11.40 11.64 -9.42
CA MET A 1 -10.14 10.97 -9.81
C MET A 1 -10.42 10.27 -11.11
N ASP A 2 -9.62 10.48 -12.16
CA ASP A 2 -9.91 9.89 -13.47
C ASP A 2 -8.59 9.53 -14.19
N PRO A 3 -8.03 8.32 -13.97
CA PRO A 3 -6.79 7.90 -14.64
C PRO A 3 -6.93 7.84 -16.16
N ASP A 4 -8.13 7.54 -16.66
CA ASP A 4 -8.45 7.46 -18.08
C ASP A 4 -9.98 7.56 -18.27
N ARG A 5 -10.44 7.87 -19.49
CA ARG A 5 -11.87 8.11 -19.78
C ARG A 5 -12.83 6.96 -19.45
N SER A 6 -12.33 5.74 -19.25
CA SER A 6 -13.13 4.56 -18.92
C SER A 6 -13.29 4.33 -17.41
N TYR A 7 -12.57 5.10 -16.58
CA TYR A 7 -12.70 4.98 -15.13
C TYR A 7 -14.08 5.44 -14.66
N PRO A 8 -14.68 4.78 -13.64
CA PRO A 8 -15.94 5.22 -13.07
C PRO A 8 -15.88 6.67 -12.61
N GLN A 9 -16.83 7.47 -13.11
CA GLN A 9 -16.99 8.87 -12.75
C GLN A 9 -17.50 9.01 -11.32
N ASP A 10 -17.34 10.22 -10.75
CA ASP A 10 -17.79 10.57 -9.39
C ASP A 10 -17.22 9.68 -8.28
N LYS A 11 -16.02 9.13 -8.49
CA LYS A 11 -15.26 8.40 -7.47
C LYS A 11 -14.19 9.26 -6.81
N PHE A 12 -14.09 9.11 -5.50
CA PHE A 12 -13.14 9.77 -4.62
C PHE A 12 -12.14 8.76 -4.07
N VAL A 13 -11.00 9.25 -3.58
CA VAL A 13 -9.96 8.40 -2.96
C VAL A 13 -10.53 7.55 -1.83
N ALA A 14 -11.47 8.11 -1.05
CA ALA A 14 -12.13 7.41 0.06
C ALA A 14 -12.97 6.19 -0.36
N ASP A 15 -13.32 6.07 -1.64
CA ASP A 15 -14.07 4.91 -2.17
C ASP A 15 -13.15 3.70 -2.49
N HIS A 16 -11.85 3.82 -2.25
CA HIS A 16 -10.86 2.83 -2.62
C HIS A 16 -10.23 2.15 -1.40
N VAL A 17 -9.79 0.91 -1.59
CA VAL A 17 -8.90 0.21 -0.67
C VAL A 17 -7.45 0.50 -1.08
N PRO A 18 -6.68 1.26 -0.27
CA PRO A 18 -5.31 1.63 -0.63
C PRO A 18 -4.29 0.56 -0.24
N PHE A 19 -3.30 0.38 -1.09
CA PHE A 19 -2.10 -0.43 -0.85
C PHE A 19 -0.86 0.39 -1.15
N TYR A 20 -0.01 0.63 -0.14
CA TYR A 20 1.28 1.26 -0.38
C TYR A 20 2.17 0.36 -1.26
N ILE A 21 2.84 0.98 -2.23
CA ILE A 21 3.83 0.28 -3.06
C ILE A 21 5.12 0.04 -2.25
N ALA A 22 5.54 1.03 -1.46
CA ALA A 22 6.70 0.89 -0.59
C ALA A 22 6.35 0.24 0.76
N ALA A 23 7.17 -0.71 1.19
CA ALA A 23 7.28 -1.07 2.61
C ALA A 23 7.76 0.16 3.42
N LYS A 24 7.53 0.20 4.74
CA LYS A 24 7.91 1.35 5.59
C LYS A 24 7.33 2.68 5.07
N SER A 25 6.00 2.75 5.05
CA SER A 25 5.27 3.94 4.63
C SER A 25 5.35 5.07 5.69
N PRO A 26 5.05 6.32 5.32
CA PRO A 26 4.92 7.42 6.27
C PRO A 26 3.89 7.15 7.36
N MET A 27 2.79 6.45 7.04
CA MET A 27 1.77 6.06 8.01
C MET A 27 2.30 5.05 9.03
N LEU A 28 3.08 4.05 8.60
CA LEU A 28 3.72 3.12 9.52
C LEU A 28 4.67 3.86 10.46
N PHE A 29 5.46 4.81 9.94
CA PHE A 29 6.34 5.64 10.76
C PHE A 29 5.54 6.40 11.83
N ALA A 30 4.43 7.03 11.45
CA ALA A 30 3.57 7.75 12.38
C ALA A 30 3.00 6.83 13.47
N VAL A 31 2.51 5.64 13.09
CA VAL A 31 2.00 4.63 14.02
C VAL A 31 3.09 4.14 14.98
N THR A 32 4.29 3.82 14.49
CA THR A 32 5.41 3.38 15.35
C THR A 32 5.82 4.45 16.36
N ARG A 33 5.59 5.74 16.06
CA ARG A 33 5.91 6.88 16.95
C ARG A 33 4.76 7.28 17.87
N GLY A 34 3.62 6.60 17.80
CA GLY A 34 2.37 6.97 18.46
C GLY A 34 1.57 7.93 17.60
N HIS A 35 0.44 7.43 17.06
CA HIS A 35 -0.51 8.22 16.28
C HIS A 35 -1.76 8.51 17.12
N ILE A 36 -2.40 9.66 16.92
CA ILE A 36 -3.55 10.09 17.73
C ILE A 36 -4.69 9.04 17.75
N ASP A 37 -4.91 8.40 16.60
CA ASP A 37 -5.96 7.38 16.43
C ASP A 37 -5.49 5.95 16.69
N TYR A 38 -4.20 5.74 16.95
CA TYR A 38 -3.65 4.40 17.14
C TYR A 38 -2.41 4.39 18.04
N ASN A 39 -2.56 3.72 19.19
CA ASN A 39 -1.51 3.60 20.22
C ASN A 39 -1.05 2.15 20.43
N GLY A 40 -1.39 1.23 19.50
CA GLY A 40 -1.11 -0.20 19.64
C GLY A 40 0.34 -0.62 19.37
N GLY A 41 1.20 0.32 18.94
CA GLY A 41 2.54 0.02 18.46
C GLY A 41 2.54 -0.80 17.16
N ASP A 42 3.71 -1.18 16.66
CA ASP A 42 3.80 -1.87 15.36
C ASP A 42 3.83 -3.41 15.47
N ASP A 43 3.92 -3.96 16.68
CA ASP A 43 3.95 -5.42 16.93
C ASP A 43 2.65 -6.12 16.54
N GLN A 44 1.50 -5.43 16.63
CA GLN A 44 0.19 -6.00 16.31
C GLN A 44 -0.23 -5.79 14.85
N LEU A 45 0.57 -5.07 14.06
CA LEU A 45 0.26 -4.78 12.67
C LEU A 45 0.66 -5.95 11.77
N VAL A 46 -0.11 -6.14 10.70
CA VAL A 46 0.19 -7.07 9.62
C VAL A 46 0.19 -6.35 8.29
N PHE A 47 1.06 -6.78 7.38
CA PHE A 47 0.99 -6.38 5.98
C PHE A 47 0.27 -7.44 5.19
N LEU A 48 -0.72 -7.02 4.39
CA LEU A 48 -1.35 -7.85 3.37
C LEU A 48 -0.77 -7.45 2.02
N GLY A 49 0.02 -8.34 1.43
CA GLY A 49 0.70 -8.14 0.16
C GLY A 49 -0.08 -8.74 -1.00
N VAL A 50 -0.25 -7.95 -2.05
CA VAL A 50 -0.96 -8.29 -3.28
C VAL A 50 -0.03 -8.04 -4.47
N SER A 51 -0.16 -8.84 -5.54
CA SER A 51 0.58 -8.58 -6.77
C SER A 51 -0.21 -7.63 -7.63
N LEU A 52 0.40 -6.52 -8.06
CA LEU A 52 -0.23 -5.59 -8.99
C LEU A 52 -0.60 -6.26 -10.32
N GLY A 53 0.24 -7.17 -10.82
CA GLY A 53 -0.08 -7.95 -12.03
C GLY A 53 -1.36 -8.78 -11.85
N ARG A 54 -1.56 -9.39 -10.68
CA ARG A 54 -2.82 -10.13 -10.39
C ARG A 54 -4.04 -9.23 -10.29
N ILE A 55 -3.87 -7.99 -9.81
CA ILE A 55 -4.94 -6.99 -9.81
C ILE A 55 -5.25 -6.60 -11.26
N ALA A 56 -4.24 -6.34 -12.08
CA ALA A 56 -4.39 -5.98 -13.48
C ALA A 56 -5.04 -7.08 -14.34
N GLU A 57 -4.80 -8.35 -14.01
CA GLU A 57 -5.42 -9.52 -14.67
C GLU A 57 -6.82 -9.85 -14.14
N SER A 58 -7.28 -9.18 -13.07
CA SER A 58 -8.61 -9.41 -12.48
C SER A 58 -9.68 -8.51 -13.11
N ASP A 59 -10.93 -8.70 -12.70
CA ASP A 59 -12.07 -7.86 -13.07
C ASP A 59 -12.21 -6.60 -12.18
N LEU A 60 -11.23 -6.36 -11.29
CA LEU A 60 -11.25 -5.20 -10.40
C LEU A 60 -11.00 -3.91 -11.16
N THR A 61 -11.68 -2.85 -10.72
CA THR A 61 -11.31 -1.48 -11.10
C THR A 61 -10.23 -1.00 -10.15
N TRP A 62 -9.12 -0.53 -10.69
CA TRP A 62 -7.97 -0.09 -9.91
C TRP A 62 -7.25 1.05 -10.62
N CYS A 63 -6.43 1.79 -9.90
CA CYS A 63 -5.44 2.70 -10.44
C CYS A 63 -4.22 2.80 -9.51
N VAL A 64 -3.16 3.43 -9.99
CA VAL A 64 -1.97 3.77 -9.20
C VAL A 64 -1.86 5.28 -9.13
N SER A 65 -1.52 5.79 -7.95
CA SER A 65 -1.13 7.18 -7.75
C SER A 65 0.40 7.32 -7.75
N ASP A 66 0.91 8.42 -8.30
CA ASP A 66 2.35 8.76 -8.28
C ASP A 66 2.85 9.18 -6.88
N GLN A 67 1.92 9.49 -5.98
CA GLN A 67 2.15 9.87 -4.58
C GLN A 67 0.93 9.60 -3.72
N ASN A 68 0.92 10.05 -2.46
CA ASN A 68 -0.26 9.98 -1.59
C ASN A 68 -1.50 10.51 -2.30
N ALA A 69 -2.52 9.66 -2.44
CA ALA A 69 -3.71 9.96 -3.22
C ALA A 69 -4.55 11.12 -2.66
N ALA A 70 -4.40 11.44 -1.37
CA ALA A 70 -5.09 12.53 -0.71
C ALA A 70 -4.39 13.90 -0.86
N CYS A 71 -3.28 13.99 -1.58
CA CYS A 71 -2.62 15.27 -1.87
C CYS A 71 -3.31 16.04 -3.01
N ASP A 72 -3.16 17.37 -3.03
CA ASP A 72 -3.82 18.25 -4.01
C ASP A 72 -3.37 18.03 -5.47
N LEU A 73 -2.09 17.70 -5.66
CA LEU A 73 -1.46 17.54 -6.98
C LEU A 73 -1.02 16.09 -7.15
N VAL A 74 -1.95 15.22 -7.51
CA VAL A 74 -1.72 13.80 -7.71
C VAL A 74 -2.13 13.38 -9.12
N SER A 75 -1.31 12.55 -9.74
CA SER A 75 -1.62 11.92 -11.02
C SER A 75 -2.04 10.48 -10.79
N PHE A 76 -2.85 9.93 -11.70
CA PHE A 76 -3.26 8.54 -11.65
C PHE A 76 -2.97 7.83 -12.98
N SER A 77 -2.63 6.55 -12.90
CA SER A 77 -2.40 5.70 -14.07
C SER A 77 -2.97 4.31 -13.85
N ARG A 78 -3.30 3.64 -14.96
CA ARG A 78 -3.68 2.23 -15.02
C ARG A 78 -2.78 1.41 -15.94
N GLU A 79 -1.72 2.02 -16.46
CA GLU A 79 -0.82 1.42 -17.43
C GLU A 79 0.36 0.78 -16.70
N VAL A 80 0.27 -0.54 -16.45
CA VAL A 80 1.29 -1.30 -15.70
C VAL A 80 2.69 -1.11 -16.29
N ASP A 81 2.80 -1.14 -17.62
CA ASP A 81 4.07 -1.04 -18.35
C ASP A 81 4.72 0.35 -18.23
N GLN A 82 3.97 1.38 -17.85
CA GLN A 82 4.47 2.74 -17.69
C GLN A 82 4.84 3.09 -16.24
N LEU A 83 4.55 2.19 -15.28
CA LEU A 83 4.74 2.49 -13.86
C LEU A 83 6.19 2.82 -13.51
N GLY A 84 7.16 2.21 -14.21
CA GLY A 84 8.59 2.46 -13.98
C GLY A 84 9.01 3.93 -14.15
N GLY A 85 8.31 4.69 -15.00
CA GLY A 85 8.54 6.14 -15.16
C GLY A 85 7.53 7.02 -14.42
N PHE A 86 6.41 6.44 -13.95
CA PHE A 86 5.32 7.14 -13.28
C PHE A 86 5.51 7.22 -11.76
N VAL A 87 6.05 6.14 -11.16
CA VAL A 87 6.32 6.06 -9.71
C VAL A 87 7.82 6.19 -9.47
N ASP A 88 8.20 6.97 -8.45
CA ASP A 88 9.60 7.16 -8.05
C ASP A 88 10.16 5.93 -7.30
N PHE A 89 10.36 4.81 -8.02
CA PHE A 89 10.83 3.55 -7.44
C PHE A 89 12.18 3.69 -6.71
N ASP A 90 13.06 4.57 -7.19
CA ASP A 90 14.33 4.87 -6.53
C ASP A 90 14.11 5.45 -5.13
N LEU A 91 13.17 6.38 -4.96
CA LEU A 91 12.76 6.89 -3.65
C LEU A 91 12.02 5.84 -2.81
N LEU A 92 11.19 5.00 -3.42
CA LEU A 92 10.47 3.91 -2.75
C LEU A 92 11.41 2.80 -2.24
N CYS A 93 12.62 2.69 -2.76
CA CYS A 93 13.65 1.79 -2.25
C CYS A 93 14.54 2.43 -1.16
N GLN A 94 14.51 3.75 -0.99
CA GLN A 94 15.36 4.45 0.00
C GLN A 94 14.89 4.23 1.44
N ARG A 95 15.84 4.21 2.38
CA ARG A 95 15.54 4.20 3.81
C ARG A 95 15.02 5.55 4.33
N MET A 96 15.50 6.65 3.75
CA MET A 96 15.22 8.02 4.16
C MET A 96 14.49 8.78 3.06
N TRP A 97 13.30 9.28 3.38
CA TRP A 97 12.39 9.97 2.46
C TRP A 97 11.93 11.32 3.02
N ASN A 98 12.62 11.85 4.02
CA ASN A 98 12.34 13.18 4.57
C ASN A 98 12.49 14.25 3.48
N LYS A 99 11.82 15.38 3.72
CA LYS A 99 11.97 16.61 2.93
C LYS A 99 13.43 17.03 2.88
N THR A 100 13.88 17.50 1.73
CA THR A 100 15.19 18.15 1.54
C THR A 100 14.98 19.58 1.03
N PRO A 101 15.97 20.47 1.13
CA PRO A 101 15.86 21.82 0.58
C PRO A 101 15.40 21.84 -0.89
N ASP A 102 15.90 20.89 -1.69
CA ASP A 102 15.61 20.79 -3.12
C ASP A 102 14.29 20.06 -3.44
N ASP A 103 13.75 19.28 -2.49
CA ASP A 103 12.65 18.36 -2.77
C ASP A 103 11.77 18.11 -1.52
N GLN A 104 10.68 18.86 -1.46
CA GLN A 104 9.71 18.84 -0.37
C GLN A 104 8.65 17.75 -0.51
N HIS A 105 8.56 17.10 -1.68
CA HIS A 105 7.51 16.13 -2.03
C HIS A 105 7.95 14.67 -1.86
N ARG A 106 9.16 14.43 -1.36
CA ARG A 106 9.66 13.08 -1.07
C ARG A 106 8.71 12.27 -0.16
N PRO A 107 8.15 12.83 0.93
CA PRO A 107 7.21 12.07 1.75
C PRO A 107 5.91 11.71 1.05
N SER A 108 5.37 12.57 0.18
CA SER A 108 4.14 12.26 -0.57
C SER A 108 4.41 11.18 -1.60
N ARG A 109 5.49 11.28 -2.38
CA ARG A 109 5.87 10.26 -3.38
C ARG A 109 6.19 8.91 -2.74
N ARG A 110 6.80 8.89 -1.56
CA ARG A 110 6.99 7.64 -0.76
C ARG A 110 5.67 6.92 -0.47
N ALA A 111 4.59 7.68 -0.37
CA ALA A 111 3.24 7.18 -0.11
C ALA A 111 2.44 6.96 -1.41
N ALA A 112 3.09 6.66 -2.54
CA ALA A 112 2.42 6.15 -3.74
C ALA A 112 1.63 4.87 -3.44
N GLU A 113 0.44 4.76 -4.03
CA GLU A 113 -0.56 3.76 -3.70
C GLU A 113 -1.09 3.04 -4.94
N VAL A 114 -1.38 1.75 -4.80
CA VAL A 114 -2.35 1.05 -5.64
C VAL A 114 -3.71 1.19 -4.97
N LEU A 115 -4.69 1.69 -5.70
CA LEU A 115 -6.03 1.98 -5.21
C LEU A 115 -7.01 1.06 -5.93
N VAL A 116 -7.67 0.17 -5.18
CA VAL A 116 -8.68 -0.74 -5.71
C VAL A 116 -10.06 -0.21 -5.33
N LEU A 117 -10.92 0.03 -6.32
CA LEU A 117 -12.25 0.59 -6.09
C LEU A 117 -13.16 -0.39 -5.34
N ASP A 118 -13.93 0.14 -4.38
CA ASP A 118 -14.95 -0.51 -3.56
C ASP A 118 -14.46 -1.64 -2.62
N ARG A 119 -13.74 -2.65 -3.12
CA ARG A 119 -13.31 -3.82 -2.32
C ARG A 119 -12.08 -4.53 -2.88
N MET A 120 -11.28 -5.09 -1.98
CA MET A 120 -10.20 -6.00 -2.31
C MET A 120 -10.51 -7.44 -1.86
N PRO A 121 -10.69 -8.40 -2.78
CA PRO A 121 -10.86 -9.80 -2.42
C PRO A 121 -9.62 -10.34 -1.70
N LEU A 122 -9.83 -10.87 -0.50
CA LEU A 122 -8.72 -11.45 0.28
C LEU A 122 -8.07 -12.65 -0.43
N THR A 123 -8.76 -13.30 -1.37
CA THR A 123 -8.23 -14.36 -2.25
C THR A 123 -7.04 -13.91 -3.10
N LEU A 124 -6.91 -12.61 -3.38
CA LEU A 124 -5.78 -12.02 -4.12
C LEU A 124 -4.58 -11.68 -3.23
N VAL A 125 -4.76 -11.65 -1.90
CA VAL A 125 -3.64 -11.52 -0.96
C VAL A 125 -2.75 -12.74 -1.13
N SER A 126 -1.48 -12.50 -1.45
CA SER A 126 -0.46 -13.52 -1.71
C SER A 126 0.59 -13.59 -0.61
N HIS A 127 0.71 -12.53 0.19
CA HIS A 127 1.67 -12.44 1.29
C HIS A 127 0.99 -11.89 2.53
N VAL A 128 1.33 -12.46 3.68
CA VAL A 128 0.98 -11.94 4.99
C VAL A 128 2.27 -11.85 5.79
N ILE A 129 2.62 -10.64 6.18
CA ILE A 129 3.86 -10.37 6.91
C ILE A 129 3.50 -9.79 8.27
N ALA A 130 4.16 -10.29 9.31
CA ALA A 130 4.06 -9.74 10.65
C ALA A 130 5.45 -9.56 11.28
N LYS A 131 5.56 -8.69 12.26
CA LYS A 131 6.82 -8.47 13.01
C LYS A 131 7.16 -9.63 13.94
N THR A 132 6.14 -10.29 14.49
CA THR A 132 6.28 -11.39 15.46
C THR A 132 5.52 -12.63 15.01
N ARG A 133 5.98 -13.81 15.46
CA ARG A 133 5.28 -15.07 15.21
C ARG A 133 3.87 -15.08 15.79
N VAL A 134 3.69 -14.48 16.97
CA VAL A 134 2.39 -14.43 17.66
C VAL A 134 1.36 -13.69 16.79
N THR A 135 1.73 -12.51 16.26
CA THR A 135 0.85 -11.74 15.37
C THR A 135 0.60 -12.46 14.06
N LEU A 136 1.63 -13.11 13.48
CA LEU A 136 1.47 -13.88 12.25
C LEU A 136 0.48 -15.03 12.42
N SER A 137 0.58 -15.79 13.51
CA SER A 137 -0.32 -16.92 13.79
C SER A 137 -1.78 -16.47 13.97
N LYS A 138 -2.02 -15.28 14.53
CA LYS A 138 -3.37 -14.70 14.59
C LYS A 138 -3.92 -14.40 13.18
N ALA A 139 -3.09 -13.86 12.29
CA ALA A 139 -3.48 -13.58 10.92
C ALA A 139 -3.70 -14.85 10.10
N GLU A 140 -2.87 -15.87 10.30
CA GLU A 140 -3.06 -17.21 9.72
C GLU A 140 -4.41 -17.80 10.11
N GLU A 141 -4.78 -17.76 11.39
CA GLU A 141 -6.08 -18.26 11.85
C GLU A 141 -7.24 -17.44 11.26
N ALA A 142 -7.14 -16.12 11.25
CA ALA A 142 -8.17 -15.24 10.67
C ALA A 142 -8.39 -15.49 9.17
N LEU A 143 -7.35 -15.92 8.45
CA LEU A 143 -7.40 -16.19 7.01
C LEU A 143 -7.59 -17.68 6.67
N ARG A 144 -7.74 -18.55 7.67
CA ARG A 144 -7.76 -20.01 7.49
C ARG A 144 -8.86 -20.50 6.55
N THR A 145 -10.02 -19.86 6.58
CA THR A 145 -11.17 -20.22 5.75
C THR A 145 -11.23 -19.45 4.43
N VAL A 146 -10.31 -18.50 4.22
CA VAL A 146 -10.25 -17.69 3.01
C VAL A 146 -9.44 -18.43 1.95
N GLY A 147 -10.08 -18.78 0.84
CA GLY A 147 -9.43 -19.44 -0.30
C GLY A 147 -8.26 -18.64 -0.88
N GLY A 148 -7.42 -19.28 -1.68
CA GLY A 148 -6.22 -18.68 -2.27
C GLY A 148 -4.92 -19.09 -1.57
N THR A 149 -3.82 -19.07 -2.31
CA THR A 149 -2.49 -19.45 -1.80
C THR A 149 -1.74 -18.22 -1.29
N ARG A 150 -1.26 -18.29 -0.05
CA ARG A 150 -0.54 -17.19 0.61
C ARG A 150 0.75 -17.69 1.24
N GLN A 151 1.74 -16.81 1.27
CA GLN A 151 2.95 -16.99 2.05
C GLN A 151 2.83 -16.20 3.35
N TYR A 152 3.16 -16.85 4.47
CA TYR A 152 3.18 -16.23 5.79
C TYR A 152 4.62 -16.08 6.25
N ARG A 153 5.05 -14.85 6.57
CA ARG A 153 6.45 -14.57 6.92
C ARG A 153 6.56 -13.65 8.15
N VAL A 154 7.56 -13.93 8.98
CA VAL A 154 7.97 -13.03 10.05
C VAL A 154 9.12 -12.19 9.51
N GLU A 155 8.91 -10.90 9.26
CA GLU A 155 9.94 -10.01 8.72
C GLU A 155 9.98 -8.71 9.51
N ARG A 156 10.97 -8.57 10.40
CA ARG A 156 11.12 -7.37 11.23
C ARG A 156 11.53 -6.15 10.42
N ASP A 157 12.28 -6.36 9.34
CA ASP A 157 12.80 -5.27 8.51
C ASP A 157 11.72 -4.51 7.72
N PHE A 158 10.48 -4.99 7.72
CA PHE A 158 9.32 -4.25 7.20
C PHE A 158 8.84 -3.14 8.16
N TYR A 159 9.29 -3.17 9.42
CA TYR A 159 8.88 -2.29 10.50
C TYR A 159 9.99 -1.32 10.91
N TYR A 160 9.62 -0.22 11.58
CA TYR A 160 10.57 0.81 11.99
C TYR A 160 11.24 0.54 13.34
N SER A 161 10.69 -0.36 14.17
CA SER A 161 11.22 -0.72 15.49
C SER A 161 11.66 -2.17 15.60
#